data_AF-A0A8W8NQ65-F1
#
_entry.id   AF-A0A8W8NQ65-F1
#
_cell.length_a   1.000
_cell.length_b   1.000
_cell.length_c   1.000
_cell.angle_alpha   90.00
_cell.angle_beta   90.00
_cell.angle_gamma   90.00
#
_symmetry.space_group_name_H-M   'P 1'
#
loop_
_entity.id
_entity.type
_entity.pdbx_description
1 polymer ?
#
loop_
_entity_poly.entity_id
_entity_poly.type
_entity_poly.pdbx_seq_one_letter_code
_entity_poly.pdbx_strand_id
1 'polypeptide(L)' 'MNPMGYSSLTEGNHREDVTREDLIRDYFYGGYTNLEICGILLLRHEIVISIRHLKRILAMMGLRRRMLQNDC' A
#
# COMPACT_ATOMS: atom_id res chain seq x y z
N MET A 1 -20.08 -43.26 -26.77
CA MET A 1 -19.71 -42.61 -25.50
C MET A 1 -18.23 -42.25 -25.55
N ASN A 2 -17.92 -40.97 -25.75
CA ASN A 2 -16.61 -40.40 -25.44
C ASN A 2 -16.80 -39.57 -24.14
N PRO A 3 -15.96 -39.72 -23.11
CA PRO A 3 -16.04 -38.88 -21.93
C PRO A 3 -15.61 -37.45 -22.29
N MET A 4 -16.50 -36.53 -21.95
CA MET A 4 -16.49 -35.08 -22.11
C MET A 4 -15.09 -34.44 -22.20
N GLY A 5 -14.87 -33.71 -23.28
CA GLY A 5 -13.66 -32.92 -23.52
C GLY A 5 -13.49 -31.75 -22.56
N TYR A 6 -12.22 -31.37 -22.41
CA TYR A 6 -11.73 -30.17 -21.76
C TYR A 6 -12.35 -28.91 -22.38
N SER A 7 -12.88 -28.01 -21.54
CA SER A 7 -12.84 -26.56 -21.76
C SER A 7 -13.14 -25.82 -20.45
N SER A 8 -12.15 -25.00 -20.09
CA SER A 8 -12.00 -24.08 -18.96
C SER A 8 -13.20 -23.21 -18.68
N LEU A 9 -13.42 -22.85 -17.41
CA LEU A 9 -13.93 -21.56 -16.88
C LEU A 9 -14.04 -21.79 -15.35
N THR A 10 -13.01 -21.55 -14.54
CA THR A 10 -12.82 -20.25 -13.89
C THR A 10 -11.33 -19.99 -13.63
N GLU A 11 -10.69 -19.22 -14.49
CA GLU A 11 -9.57 -18.39 -14.04
C GLU A 11 -10.17 -17.36 -13.08
N GLY A 12 -10.13 -17.67 -11.78
CA GLY A 12 -10.42 -16.70 -10.74
C GLY A 12 -9.42 -15.58 -10.88
N ASN A 13 -9.86 -14.47 -11.45
CA ASN A 13 -9.10 -13.23 -11.56
C ASN A 13 -8.86 -12.70 -10.14
N HIS A 14 -7.84 -13.24 -9.46
CA HIS A 14 -7.27 -12.69 -8.23
C HIS A 14 -6.62 -11.35 -8.58
N ARG A 15 -7.44 -10.32 -8.82
CA ARG A 15 -7.00 -8.95 -8.62
C ARG A 15 -6.74 -8.83 -7.14
N GLU A 16 -5.48 -8.94 -6.73
CA GLU A 16 -5.08 -8.68 -5.35
C GLU A 16 -5.64 -7.31 -4.98
N ASP A 17 -6.60 -7.28 -4.05
CA ASP A 17 -7.17 -6.03 -3.58
C ASP A 17 -6.03 -5.21 -2.96
N VAL A 18 -5.67 -4.11 -3.62
CA VAL A 18 -4.60 -3.22 -3.15
C VAL A 18 -4.97 -2.71 -1.77
N THR A 19 -4.18 -3.09 -0.76
CA THR A 19 -4.47 -2.69 0.62
C THR A 19 -4.02 -1.25 0.86
N ARG A 20 -4.56 -0.61 1.91
CA ARG A 20 -4.08 0.72 2.33
C ARG A 20 -2.59 0.68 2.71
N GLU A 21 -2.10 -0.43 3.27
CA GLU A 21 -0.71 -0.62 3.64
C GLU A 21 0.20 -0.65 2.40
N ASP A 22 -0.27 -1.21 1.29
CA ASP A 22 0.44 -1.20 0.00
C ASP A 22 0.55 0.21 -0.56
N LEU A 23 -0.56 0.97 -0.56
CA LEU A 23 -0.55 2.38 -0.96
C LEU A 23 0.39 3.23 -0.10
N ILE A 24 0.36 3.03 1.23
CA ILE A 24 1.26 3.73 2.16
C ILE A 24 2.72 3.39 1.84
N ARG A 25 3.03 2.13 1.54
CA ARG A 25 4.37 1.66 1.19
C ARG A 25 4.85 2.31 -0.11
N ASP A 26 4.02 2.33 -1.13
CA ASP A 26 4.33 2.92 -2.43
C ASP A 26 4.61 4.42 -2.30
N TYR A 27 3.76 5.16 -1.58
CA TYR A 27 4.00 6.59 -1.35
C TYR A 27 5.22 6.84 -0.44
N PHE A 28 5.49 5.97 0.53
CA PHE A 28 6.69 6.09 1.34
C PHE A 28 7.96 5.94 0.49
N TYR A 29 8.03 4.92 -0.38
CA TYR A 29 9.16 4.71 -1.29
C TYR A 29 9.24 5.76 -2.40
N GLY A 30 8.12 6.35 -2.80
CA GLY A 30 8.07 7.51 -3.68
C GLY A 30 8.62 8.81 -3.05
N GLY A 31 8.98 8.79 -1.76
CA GLY A 31 9.62 9.92 -1.08
C GLY A 31 8.65 10.93 -0.46
N TYR A 32 7.34 10.80 -0.66
CA TYR A 32 6.32 11.69 -0.11
C TYR A 32 6.35 11.75 1.41
N THR A 33 6.37 12.93 2.02
CA THR A 33 6.31 13.14 3.47
C THR A 33 5.03 12.56 4.10
N ASN A 34 5.02 12.39 5.42
CA ASN A 34 3.83 11.87 6.12
C ASN A 34 2.57 12.72 5.90
N LEU A 35 2.73 14.05 5.75
CA LEU A 35 1.61 14.95 5.44
C LEU A 35 1.09 14.72 4.02
N GLU A 36 1.99 14.61 3.05
CA GLU A 36 1.62 14.32 1.65
C GLU A 36 0.95 12.96 1.52
N ILE A 37 1.47 11.92 2.19
CA ILE A 37 0.86 10.58 2.21
C ILE A 37 -0.58 10.67 2.74
N CYS A 38 -0.81 11.33 3.88
CA CYS A 38 -2.16 11.52 4.42
C CYS A 38 -3.08 12.27 3.43
N GLY A 39 -2.57 13.33 2.78
CA GLY A 39 -3.33 14.10 1.80
C GLY A 39 -3.71 13.28 0.56
N ILE A 40 -2.77 12.50 0.03
CA ILE A 40 -3.01 11.64 -1.14
C ILE A 40 -3.99 10.52 -0.80
N LEU A 41 -3.85 9.89 0.37
CA LEU A 41 -4.79 8.86 0.84
C LEU A 41 -6.22 9.41 0.93
N LEU A 42 -6.38 10.63 1.43
CA LEU A 42 -7.68 11.29 1.51
C LEU A 42 -8.24 11.63 0.12
N LEU A 43 -7.46 12.33 -0.71
CA LEU A 43 -7.95 12.94 -1.96
C LEU A 43 -8.12 11.93 -3.10
N ARG A 44 -7.30 10.87 -3.13
CA ARG A 44 -7.27 9.92 -4.25
C ARG A 44 -7.94 8.59 -3.94
N HIS A 45 -7.95 8.19 -2.66
CA HIS A 45 -8.43 6.88 -2.23
C HIS A 45 -9.55 6.95 -1.20
N GLU A 46 -9.96 8.15 -0.80
CA GLU A 46 -11.02 8.38 0.21
C GLU A 46 -10.71 7.74 1.57
N ILE A 47 -9.42 7.49 1.86
CA ILE A 47 -8.93 6.89 3.09
C ILE A 47 -8.57 8.01 4.08
N VAL A 48 -9.40 8.19 5.10
CA VAL A 48 -9.14 9.13 6.19
C VAL A 48 -8.20 8.49 7.21
N ILE A 49 -7.02 9.07 7.41
CA ILE A 49 -6.07 8.62 8.42
C ILE A 49 -5.34 9.78 9.09
N SER A 50 -5.20 9.73 10.41
CA SER A 50 -4.39 10.69 11.15
C SER A 50 -2.89 10.43 10.97
N ILE A 51 -2.06 11.48 11.06
CA ILE A 51 -0.60 11.37 10.98
C ILE A 51 -0.05 10.40 12.04
N ARG A 52 -0.65 10.38 13.24
CA ARG A 52 -0.26 9.44 14.31
C ARG A 52 -0.49 8.00 13.87
N HIS A 53 -1.65 7.72 13.26
CA HIS A 53 -1.98 6.39 12.80
C HIS A 53 -1.07 5.97 11.62
N LEU A 54 -0.81 6.87 10.68
CA LEU A 54 0.14 6.64 9.59
C LEU A 54 1.54 6.28 10.13
N LYS A 55 2.06 7.06 11.09
CA LYS A 55 3.36 6.77 11.73
C LYS A 55 3.39 5.40 12.40
N ARG A 56 2.29 4.98 13.03
CA ARG A 56 2.18 3.65 13.63
C ARG A 56 2.23 2.55 12.57
N ILE A 57 1.51 2.71 11.47
CA ILE A 57 1.52 1.76 10.33
C ILE A 57 2.92 1.66 9.73
N LEU A 58 3.58 2.80 9.46
CA LEU A 58 4.97 2.82 8.97
C LEU A 58 5.93 2.10 9.92
N ALA A 59 5.79 2.32 11.23
CA ALA A 59 6.61 1.63 12.24
C ALA A 59 6.36 0.11 12.25
N MET A 60 5.11 -0.32 12.14
CA MET A 60 4.75 -1.74 12.05
C MET A 60 5.33 -2.41 10.79
N MET A 61 5.46 -1.66 9.70
CA MET A 61 6.07 -2.13 8.45
C MET A 61 7.60 -1.98 8.43
N GLY A 62 8.23 -1.48 9.50
CA GLY A 62 9.67 -1.23 9.53
C GLY A 62 10.13 -0.07 8.64
N LEU A 63 9.21 0.76 8.15
CA LEU A 63 9.51 1.89 7.28
C LEU A 63 9.86 3.13 8.12
N ARG A 64 11.15 3.45 8.15
CA ARG A 64 11.68 4.64 8.82
C ARG A 64 12.55 5.44 7.86
N ARG A 65 12.35 6.75 7.82
CA ARG A 65 13.30 7.61 7.10
C ARG A 65 14.58 7.69 7.90
N ARG A 66 15.72 7.52 7.23
CA ARG A 66 17.01 7.83 7.82
C ARG A 66 17.01 9.34 8.12
N MET A 67 17.04 9.71 9.39
CA MET A 67 17.48 11.06 9.73
C MET A 67 18.95 11.11 9.33
N LEU A 68 19.30 12.00 8.41
CA LEU A 68 20.68 12.43 8.27
C LEU A 68 21.07 13.03 9.62
N GLN A 69 21.72 12.22 10.46
CA GLN A 69 22.56 12.77 11.51
C GLN A 69 23.67 13.48 10.74
N ASN A 70 23.62 14.81 10.70
CA ASN A 70 24.78 15.59 10.30
C ASN A 70 25.79 15.39 11.44
N ASP A 71 26.69 14.43 11.27
CA ASP A 71 27.95 14.43 12.01
C ASP A 71 28.80 15.60 11.46
N CYS A 72 29.28 16.43 12.39
CA CYS A 72 30.15 17.63 12.26
C CYS A 72 29.45 19.00 12.29
#